data_AF-A0A8S4QHT7-F1
#
_entry.id   AF-A0A8S4QHT7-F1
#
_cell.length_a   1.000
_cell.length_b   1.000
_cell.length_c   1.000
_cell.angle_alpha   90.00
_cell.angle_beta   90.00
_cell.angle_gamma   90.00
#
_symmetry.space_group_name_H-M   'P 1'
#
loop_
_entity.id
_entity.type
_entity.pdbx_description
1 polymer ?
#
loop_
_entity_poly.entity_id
_entity_poly.type
_entity_poly.pdbx_seq_one_letter_code
_entity_poly.pdbx_strand_id
1 'polypeptide(L)'
;MSCPSSSGRSAELLQNATNVDQYFTAGSGKTQPVLFPSLASANMDQDLTPEFSVCFKKFTKKDPVTKIKALQEFKELVKTGSVDDVEAALPSWANHYQALTFDCDHRVREAAQ
;
A
#
# COMPACT_ATOMS: atom_id res chain seq x y z
N MET A 1 -48.28 0.72 -7.49
CA MET A 1 -47.33 1.79 -7.14
C MET A 1 -45.94 1.18 -7.02
N SER A 2 -45.19 1.09 -8.12
CA SER A 2 -43.81 0.61 -8.14
C SER A 2 -42.88 1.82 -8.08
N CYS A 3 -42.19 2.00 -6.96
CA CYS A 3 -41.15 3.02 -6.81
C CYS A 3 -39.87 2.49 -7.49
N PRO A 4 -39.36 3.12 -8.55
CA PRO A 4 -38.09 2.72 -9.16
C PRO A 4 -36.98 3.38 -8.33
N SER A 5 -36.35 2.65 -7.42
CA SER A 5 -35.28 3.20 -6.58
C SER A 5 -33.96 2.47 -6.71
N SER A 6 -32.96 3.27 -7.14
CA SER A 6 -31.60 3.24 -6.61
C SER A 6 -30.59 2.24 -7.17
N SER A 7 -30.66 1.86 -8.45
CA SER A 7 -29.54 1.16 -9.12
C SER A 7 -28.72 2.09 -10.04
N GLY A 8 -29.33 3.12 -10.64
CA GLY A 8 -28.65 4.04 -11.57
C GLY A 8 -27.59 4.94 -10.90
N ARG A 9 -27.93 5.56 -9.75
CA ARG A 9 -26.99 6.45 -9.03
C ARG A 9 -25.73 5.76 -8.53
N SER A 10 -25.81 4.47 -8.19
CA SER A 10 -24.64 3.70 -7.74
C SER A 10 -23.66 3.44 -8.88
N ALA A 11 -24.17 3.26 -10.11
CA ALA A 11 -23.34 3.07 -11.29
C ALA A 11 -22.64 4.36 -11.72
N GLU A 12 -23.30 5.52 -11.61
CA GLU A 12 -22.68 6.83 -11.89
C GLU A 12 -21.58 7.17 -10.87
N LEU A 13 -21.77 6.83 -9.59
CA LEU A 13 -20.74 7.00 -8.56
C LEU A 13 -19.50 6.13 -8.81
N LEU A 14 -19.70 4.91 -9.33
CA LEU A 14 -18.62 4.02 -9.77
C LEU A 14 -17.93 4.52 -11.04
N GLN A 15 -18.67 5.10 -11.97
CA GLN A 15 -18.12 5.62 -13.22
C GLN A 15 -17.36 6.95 -13.03
N ASN A 16 -17.71 7.71 -11.98
CA ASN A 16 -16.97 8.90 -11.53
C ASN A 16 -15.83 8.57 -10.55
N ALA A 17 -15.71 7.31 -10.11
CA ALA A 17 -14.60 6.80 -9.32
C ALA A 17 -13.38 6.43 -10.19
N THR A 18 -13.24 7.01 -11.38
CA THR A 18 -11.98 7.00 -12.15
C THR A 18 -10.89 7.87 -11.51
N ASN A 19 -11.15 8.43 -10.31
CA ASN A 19 -10.18 9.11 -9.46
C ASN A 19 -10.04 8.37 -8.10
N VAL A 20 -9.68 7.08 -8.15
CA VAL A 20 -9.51 6.20 -6.97
C VAL A 20 -8.44 6.74 -5.99
N ASP A 21 -7.59 7.67 -6.41
CA ASP A 21 -6.55 8.29 -5.59
C ASP A 21 -7.09 9.22 -4.47
N GLN A 22 -8.37 9.58 -4.50
CA GLN A 22 -8.96 10.52 -3.53
C GLN A 22 -9.61 9.85 -2.32
N TYR A 23 -9.58 8.53 -2.17
CA TYR A 23 -10.26 7.87 -1.06
C TYR A 23 -9.41 6.77 -0.45
N PHE A 24 -9.13 6.89 0.85
CA PHE A 24 -8.47 5.85 1.63
C PHE A 24 -9.51 5.08 2.47
N THR A 25 -9.36 3.76 2.53
CA THR A 25 -10.17 2.90 3.41
C THR A 25 -9.47 2.77 4.76
N ALA A 26 -9.86 3.62 5.71
CA ALA A 26 -9.48 3.41 7.10
C ALA A 26 -10.17 2.16 7.65
N GLY A 27 -9.52 1.45 8.59
CA GLY A 27 -9.87 0.12 9.11
C GLY A 27 -11.26 -0.08 9.75
N SER A 28 -12.20 0.85 9.54
CA SER A 28 -13.61 0.77 9.91
C SER A 28 -14.56 0.64 8.70
N GLY A 29 -14.03 0.42 7.49
CA GLY A 29 -14.84 0.18 6.28
C GLY A 29 -15.55 1.43 5.72
N LYS A 30 -15.20 2.62 6.20
CA LYS A 30 -15.70 3.89 5.68
C LYS A 30 -14.65 4.51 4.76
N THR A 31 -15.02 4.72 3.50
CA THR A 31 -14.20 5.48 2.55
C THR A 31 -14.25 6.95 2.97
N GLN A 32 -13.08 7.58 3.17
CA GLN A 32 -12.99 8.99 3.51
C GLN A 32 -12.24 9.72 2.39
N PRO A 33 -12.71 10.93 2.00
CA PRO A 33 -11.98 11.75 1.03
C PRO A 33 -10.61 12.10 1.59
N VAL A 34 -9.59 11.99 0.75
CA VAL A 34 -8.20 12.30 1.06
C VAL A 34 -8.09 13.81 1.20
N LEU A 35 -8.21 14.29 2.44
CA LEU A 35 -8.09 15.72 2.79
C LEU A 35 -6.66 16.24 2.66
N PHE A 36 -5.68 15.33 2.55
CA PHE A 36 -4.26 15.64 2.42
C PHE A 36 -3.71 14.89 1.21
N PRO A 37 -3.34 15.56 0.11
CA PRO A 37 -2.75 14.91 -1.05
C PRO A 37 -1.52 14.04 -0.72
N SER A 38 -0.81 14.32 0.38
CA SER A 38 0.31 13.48 0.84
C SER A 38 -0.12 12.13 1.44
N LEU A 39 -1.41 11.96 1.75
CA LEU A 39 -2.01 10.70 2.21
C LEU A 39 -2.68 9.93 1.07
N ALA A 40 -2.83 10.55 -0.11
CA ALA A 40 -3.15 9.78 -1.31
C ALA A 40 -1.99 8.81 -1.49
N SER A 41 -2.23 7.53 -1.29
CA SER A 41 -1.32 6.46 -1.69
C SER A 41 -1.30 6.46 -3.22
N ALA A 42 -0.73 7.51 -3.82
CA ALA A 42 -0.73 7.78 -5.24
C ALA A 42 -0.10 6.59 -5.93
N ASN A 43 -0.93 5.73 -6.54
CA ASN A 43 -0.62 4.48 -7.23
C ASN A 43 0.86 4.02 -7.21
N MET A 44 1.46 3.84 -6.02
CA MET A 44 2.91 3.63 -5.89
C MET A 44 3.35 2.24 -6.35
N ASP A 45 2.38 1.41 -6.75
CA ASP A 45 2.58 0.04 -7.21
C ASP A 45 2.57 -0.09 -8.75
N GLN A 46 2.33 0.98 -9.52
CA GLN A 46 2.17 0.88 -10.99
C GLN A 46 3.42 0.37 -11.72
N ASP A 47 4.61 0.77 -11.25
CA ASP A 47 5.89 0.43 -11.88
C ASP A 47 6.71 -0.60 -11.08
N LEU A 48 6.10 -1.25 -10.09
CA LEU A 48 6.80 -2.24 -9.28
C LEU A 48 6.83 -3.61 -9.94
N THR A 49 7.96 -4.29 -9.82
CA THR A 49 8.01 -5.72 -10.12
C THR A 49 7.10 -6.49 -9.17
N PRO A 50 6.58 -7.66 -9.59
CA PRO A 50 5.74 -8.51 -8.74
C PRO A 50 6.39 -8.83 -7.38
N GLU A 51 7.70 -9.04 -7.35
CA GLU A 51 8.47 -9.42 -6.17
C GLU A 51 8.49 -8.27 -5.14
N PHE A 52 8.75 -7.04 -5.59
CA PHE A 52 8.69 -5.85 -4.73
C PHE A 52 7.26 -5.62 -4.22
N SER A 53 6.25 -5.71 -5.10
CA SER A 53 4.84 -5.55 -4.71
C SER A 53 4.43 -6.56 -3.62
N VAL A 54 4.88 -7.81 -3.73
CA VAL A 54 4.61 -8.84 -2.72
C VAL A 54 5.29 -8.50 -1.38
N CYS A 55 6.53 -8.02 -1.39
CA CYS A 55 7.23 -7.59 -0.16
C CYS A 55 6.48 -6.47 0.55
N PHE A 56 6.09 -5.41 -0.16
CA PHE A 56 5.34 -4.30 0.44
C PHE A 56 3.99 -4.75 1.00
N LYS A 57 3.26 -5.63 0.31
CA LYS A 57 2.03 -6.25 0.84
C LYS A 57 2.26 -7.08 2.10
N LYS A 58 3.43 -7.68 2.27
CA LYS A 58 3.79 -8.43 3.49
C LYS A 58 4.10 -7.49 4.66
N PHE A 59 4.64 -6.29 4.43
CA PHE A 59 4.92 -5.31 5.49
C PHE A 59 3.66 -4.81 6.22
N THR A 60 2.51 -4.80 5.53
CA THR A 60 1.23 -4.36 6.12
C THR A 60 0.54 -5.42 6.99
N LYS A 61 1.07 -6.65 7.03
CA LYS A 61 0.50 -7.74 7.85
C LYS A 61 0.73 -7.49 9.33
N LYS A 62 -0.04 -8.13 10.22
CA LYS A 62 0.16 -8.01 11.67
C LYS A 62 1.21 -8.97 12.22
N ASP A 63 1.49 -10.06 11.52
CA ASP A 63 2.44 -11.09 11.96
C ASP A 63 3.90 -10.60 11.81
N PRO A 64 4.68 -10.50 12.90
CA PRO A 64 6.05 -10.00 12.85
C PRO A 64 6.98 -10.94 12.08
N VAL A 65 6.75 -12.26 12.11
CA VAL A 65 7.59 -13.22 11.37
C VAL A 65 7.45 -13.02 9.87
N THR A 66 6.23 -12.80 9.39
CA THR A 66 5.96 -12.46 7.98
C THR A 66 6.66 -11.17 7.57
N LYS A 67 6.63 -10.12 8.40
CA LYS A 67 7.34 -8.86 8.12
C LYS A 67 8.85 -9.05 8.05
N ILE A 68 9.44 -9.79 9.01
CA ILE A 68 10.89 -10.03 9.06
C ILE A 68 11.35 -10.81 7.81
N LYS A 69 10.61 -11.86 7.42
CA LYS A 69 10.93 -12.61 6.20
C LYS A 69 10.83 -11.75 4.96
N ALA A 70 9.79 -10.91 4.87
CA ALA A 70 9.65 -9.96 3.78
C ALA A 70 10.79 -8.93 3.73
N LEU A 71 11.28 -8.48 4.88
CA LEU A 71 12.41 -7.54 4.95
C LEU A 71 13.70 -8.18 4.47
N GLN A 72 13.91 -9.46 4.80
CA GLN A 72 15.03 -10.25 4.29
C GLN A 72 14.94 -10.45 2.78
N GLU A 73 13.78 -10.86 2.27
CA GLU A 73 13.51 -10.98 0.83
C GLU A 73 13.75 -9.66 0.10
N PHE A 74 13.22 -8.56 0.63
CA PHE A 74 13.41 -7.20 0.10
C PHE A 74 14.89 -6.80 0.05
N LYS A 75 15.67 -7.07 1.12
CA LYS A 75 17.12 -6.81 1.15
C LYS A 75 17.85 -7.57 0.04
N GLU A 76 17.45 -8.81 -0.25
CA GLU A 76 18.03 -9.58 -1.35
C GLU A 76 17.60 -9.05 -2.73
N LEU A 77 16.34 -8.64 -2.90
CA LEU A 77 15.88 -7.98 -4.13
C LEU A 77 16.64 -6.69 -4.42
N VAL A 78 16.94 -5.87 -3.40
CA VAL A 78 17.73 -4.64 -3.57
C VAL A 78 19.18 -4.94 -3.98
N LYS A 79 19.77 -6.04 -3.51
CA LYS A 79 21.15 -6.42 -3.85
C LYS A 79 21.28 -7.05 -5.24
N THR A 80 20.25 -7.75 -5.69
CA THR A 80 20.30 -8.61 -6.89
C THR A 80 19.48 -8.09 -8.06
N GLY A 81 18.51 -7.21 -7.80
CA GLY A 81 17.65 -6.61 -8.80
C GLY A 81 18.37 -5.57 -9.66
N SER A 82 17.69 -5.14 -10.72
CA SER A 82 18.19 -4.05 -11.55
C SER A 82 18.10 -2.71 -10.82
N VAL A 83 18.93 -1.75 -11.21
CA VAL A 83 18.89 -0.39 -10.63
C VAL A 83 17.52 0.24 -10.84
N ASP A 84 16.95 0.09 -12.05
CA ASP A 84 15.64 0.64 -12.40
C ASP A 84 14.52 0.09 -11.50
N ASP A 85 14.52 -1.22 -11.21
CA ASP A 85 13.53 -1.85 -10.34
C ASP A 85 13.66 -1.35 -8.89
N VAL A 86 14.89 -1.14 -8.42
CA VAL A 86 15.16 -0.61 -7.07
C VAL A 86 14.72 0.83 -6.97
N GLU A 87 15.02 1.66 -7.97
CA GLU A 87 14.59 3.06 -8.04
C GLU A 87 13.06 3.18 -8.03
N ALA A 88 12.37 2.34 -8.81
CA ALA A 88 10.91 2.27 -8.82
C ALA A 88 10.33 1.87 -7.45
N ALA A 89 11.05 1.06 -6.66
CA ALA A 89 10.62 0.63 -5.33
C ALA A 89 10.86 1.67 -4.21
N LEU A 90 11.72 2.68 -4.42
CA LEU A 90 12.10 3.65 -3.38
C LEU A 90 10.93 4.45 -2.79
N PRO A 91 9.98 4.98 -3.59
CA PRO A 91 8.83 5.72 -3.04
C PRO A 91 7.99 4.83 -2.10
N SER A 92 7.72 3.60 -2.52
CA SER A 92 7.00 2.60 -1.72
C SER A 92 7.78 2.25 -0.45
N TRP A 93 9.10 2.06 -0.53
CA TRP A 93 9.94 1.81 0.65
C TRP A 93 9.88 2.96 1.65
N ALA A 94 10.03 4.21 1.21
CA ALA A 94 9.99 5.38 2.08
C ALA A 94 8.69 5.46 2.90
N ASN A 95 7.55 5.12 2.28
CA ASN A 95 6.25 5.07 2.95
C ASN A 95 6.19 3.97 4.04
N HIS A 96 6.68 2.78 3.74
CA HIS A 96 6.65 1.65 4.68
C HIS A 96 7.72 1.75 5.79
N TYR A 97 8.86 2.38 5.50
CA TYR A 97 10.00 2.44 6.41
C TYR A 97 9.66 3.10 7.75
N GLN A 98 8.90 4.19 7.72
CA GLN A 98 8.44 4.84 8.94
C GLN A 98 7.60 3.88 9.81
N ALA A 99 6.65 3.16 9.21
CA ALA A 99 5.82 2.22 9.97
C ALA A 99 6.63 1.06 10.56
N LEU A 100 7.63 0.55 9.83
CA LEU A 100 8.47 -0.57 10.26
C LEU A 100 9.47 -0.18 11.36
N THR A 101 10.02 1.03 11.30
CA THR A 101 10.95 1.54 12.33
C THR A 101 10.28 1.82 13.67
N PHE A 102 8.96 2.08 13.68
CA PHE A 102 8.16 2.24 14.90
C PHE A 102 7.32 0.99 15.24
N ASP A 103 7.60 -0.17 14.65
CA ASP A 103 6.86 -1.40 14.91
C ASP A 103 6.92 -1.82 16.39
N CYS A 104 5.89 -2.49 16.90
CA CYS A 104 5.86 -2.94 18.30
C CYS A 104 6.88 -4.05 18.58
N ASP A 105 7.13 -4.93 17.61
CA ASP A 105 8.12 -5.99 17.74
C ASP A 105 9.53 -5.44 17.45
N HIS A 106 10.42 -5.54 18.44
CA HIS A 106 11.80 -5.09 18.28
C HIS A 106 12.54 -5.77 17.14
N ARG A 107 12.23 -7.04 16.84
CA ARG A 107 12.88 -7.79 15.77
C ARG A 107 12.51 -7.26 14.39
N VAL A 108 11.31 -6.71 14.22
CA VAL A 108 10.90 -6.04 12.98
C VAL A 108 11.68 -4.74 12.82
N ARG A 109 11.83 -3.96 13.90
CA ARG A 109 12.61 -2.71 13.88
C ARG A 109 14.07 -2.95 13.51
N GLU A 110 14.72 -3.93 14.16
CA GLU A 110 16.12 -4.30 13.86
C GLU A 110 16.27 -4.81 12.42
N ALA A 111 15.29 -5.56 11.90
CA ALA A 111 15.34 -6.06 10.54
C ALA A 111 15.20 -4.96 9.47
N ALA A 112 14.59 -3.82 9.81
CA ALA A 112 14.38 -2.69 8.90
C ALA A 112 15.60 -1.74 8.81
N GLN A 113 16.49 -1.80 9.80
CA GLN A 113 17.77 -1.06 9.84
C GLN A 113 18.88 -1.81 9.10
#